data_AF-A0A1C7YZB1-F1
#
_entry.id   AF-A0A1C7YZB1-F1
#
_cell.length_a   1.000
_cell.length_b   1.000
_cell.length_c   1.000
_cell.angle_alpha   90.00
_cell.angle_beta   90.00
_cell.angle_gamma   90.00
#
_symmetry.space_group_name_H-M   'P 1'
#
loop_
_entity.id
_entity.type
_entity.pdbx_description
1 polymer ?
#
loop_
_entity_poly.entity_id
_entity_poly.type
_entity_poly.pdbx_seq_one_letter_code
_entity_poly.pdbx_strand_id
1 'polypeptide(L)'
;MTSIKTLLGCSLLALGLLAQPASAADKTATIHFGDLTWESGSLITQVLRTIVEKGYGYPTDTLPGSTVSLEAALAKNDVQVVGEEWAGRSPAWVKAESEGKVFGLGNIVKGATEGWWVPEFVIKGDPAKGIKPLAPDLKSVADLPRYKDLFKDPEQPDKGRFLNSPTGWTSEIVNTQKLKAYGLNDTFVNFRTGSGAALDAEISSSIHRGKPVLFYYWSPTPLLGRFKLIKLDEPPFDAEAWKTLADASNPNPRGTRSLEPHLSIGVSAEFHKQYPELVAFFEKVDLPIDLLNQTLGQMSEKRLDPKAVAQAFLKEHPEVWKAWVPADVATKVSSSL
;
A
#
# COMPACT_ATOMS: atom_id res chain seq x y z
N MET A 1 -35.99 37.02 69.70
CA MET A 1 -35.87 38.11 68.71
C MET A 1 -34.48 37.99 68.08
N THR A 2 -34.33 37.20 67.03
CA THR A 2 -34.16 37.67 65.63
C THR A 2 -32.99 38.64 65.44
N SER A 3 -31.88 38.17 64.86
CA SER A 3 -31.48 38.62 63.51
C SER A 3 -30.24 37.92 62.95
N ILE A 4 -30.48 37.35 61.78
CA ILE A 4 -29.54 37.03 60.71
C ILE A 4 -28.86 38.32 60.21
N LYS A 5 -27.53 38.29 60.02
CA LYS A 5 -26.75 39.16 59.11
C LYS A 5 -25.62 38.29 58.52
N THR A 6 -25.81 37.63 57.39
CA THR A 6 -25.43 38.08 56.02
C THR A 6 -23.94 38.47 55.94
N LEU A 7 -23.05 37.56 55.56
CA LEU A 7 -22.49 37.37 54.19
C LEU A 7 -21.75 38.60 53.66
N LEU A 8 -20.41 38.58 53.70
CA LEU A 8 -19.49 39.12 52.66
C LEU A 8 -18.03 38.91 53.11
N GLY A 9 -17.29 38.09 52.35
CA GLY A 9 -15.86 37.83 52.56
C GLY A 9 -15.29 37.12 51.33
N CYS A 10 -15.04 37.91 50.29
CA CYS A 10 -14.50 37.55 48.97
C CYS A 10 -13.29 36.59 49.06
N SER A 11 -13.35 35.46 48.35
CA SER A 11 -12.63 35.22 47.08
C SER A 11 -11.14 35.54 47.10
N LEU A 12 -10.30 34.50 47.16
CA LEU A 12 -9.02 34.34 46.45
C LEU A 12 -8.29 33.10 46.98
N LEU A 13 -8.44 31.96 46.31
CA LEU A 13 -7.43 30.89 46.37
C LEU A 13 -7.52 30.01 45.12
N ALA A 14 -6.72 30.43 44.14
CA ALA A 14 -5.97 29.64 43.18
C ALA A 14 -6.71 28.50 42.43
N LEU A 15 -7.12 28.81 41.19
CA LEU A 15 -7.09 27.83 40.11
C LEU A 15 -5.64 27.38 39.88
N GLY A 16 -5.22 26.34 40.59
CA GLY A 16 -4.10 25.51 40.17
C GLY A 16 -4.56 24.59 39.04
N LEU A 17 -4.60 25.10 37.80
CA LEU A 17 -4.60 24.22 36.64
C LEU A 17 -3.29 23.43 36.69
N LEU A 18 -3.38 22.17 37.09
CA LEU A 18 -2.38 21.15 36.80
C LEU A 18 -2.28 21.05 35.27
N ALA A 19 -1.34 21.78 34.69
CA ALA A 19 -0.76 21.39 33.41
C ALA A 19 -0.07 20.04 33.67
N GLN A 20 -0.76 18.95 33.33
CA GLN A 20 -0.09 17.66 33.25
C GLN A 20 1.01 17.79 32.20
N PRO A 21 2.27 17.43 32.51
CA PRO A 21 3.26 17.29 31.46
C PRO A 21 2.71 16.25 30.47
N ALA A 22 2.65 16.62 29.19
CA ALA A 22 2.50 15.65 28.13
C ALA A 22 3.54 14.56 28.42
N SER A 23 3.10 13.32 28.66
CA SER A 23 4.02 12.21 28.88
C SER A 23 4.91 12.14 27.66
N ALA A 24 6.19 12.48 27.81
CA ALA A 24 7.19 12.12 26.84
C ALA A 24 7.12 10.60 26.75
N ALA A 25 6.83 10.07 25.56
CA ALA A 25 6.79 8.63 25.35
C ALA A 25 8.08 8.00 25.88
N ASP A 26 7.96 6.87 26.57
CA ASP A 26 9.12 6.16 27.08
C ASP A 26 9.94 5.68 25.87
N LYS A 27 11.10 6.32 25.65
CA LYS A 27 12.01 6.02 24.54
C LYS A 27 12.61 4.61 24.60
N THR A 28 12.21 3.79 25.58
CA THR A 28 12.60 2.39 25.70
C THR A 28 11.58 1.41 25.08
N ALA A 29 10.34 1.82 24.82
CA ALA A 29 9.34 0.95 24.22
C ALA A 29 9.58 0.74 22.71
N THR A 30 9.63 -0.51 22.26
CA THR A 30 9.78 -0.86 20.84
C THR A 30 8.50 -0.58 20.08
N ILE A 31 8.62 0.18 18.98
CA ILE A 31 7.52 0.44 18.04
C ILE A 31 7.52 -0.66 16.98
N HIS A 32 6.43 -1.41 16.87
CA HIS A 32 6.30 -2.48 15.89
C HIS A 32 5.71 -1.96 14.58
N PHE A 33 6.42 -2.24 13.48
CA PHE A 33 6.00 -1.97 12.11
C PHE A 33 5.49 -3.27 11.46
N GLY A 34 4.54 -3.16 10.52
CA GLY A 34 4.17 -4.28 9.66
C GLY A 34 5.25 -4.57 8.62
N ASP A 35 5.65 -5.84 8.48
CA ASP A 35 6.60 -6.30 7.46
C ASP A 35 5.87 -6.55 6.13
N LEU A 36 5.79 -5.50 5.31
CA LEU A 36 5.13 -5.55 4.00
C LEU A 36 5.99 -6.32 3.00
N THR A 37 5.38 -7.30 2.35
CA THR A 37 6.09 -8.28 1.50
C THR A 37 6.25 -7.86 0.04
N TRP A 38 5.74 -6.68 -0.34
CA TRP A 38 5.99 -6.08 -1.64
C TRP A 38 7.07 -5.01 -1.58
N GLU A 39 7.72 -4.77 -2.72
CA GLU A 39 8.97 -4.03 -2.81
C GLU A 39 8.85 -2.60 -2.26
N SER A 40 7.85 -1.83 -2.69
CA SER A 40 7.64 -0.46 -2.20
C SER A 40 7.37 -0.42 -0.70
N GLY A 41 6.49 -1.30 -0.21
CA GLY A 41 6.12 -1.35 1.20
C GLY A 41 7.32 -1.69 2.08
N SER A 42 8.14 -2.65 1.64
CA SER A 42 9.37 -3.01 2.36
C SER A 42 10.38 -1.85 2.42
N LEU A 43 10.60 -1.14 1.31
CA LEU A 43 11.52 -0.01 1.25
C LEU A 43 11.03 1.15 2.11
N ILE A 44 9.75 1.53 1.97
CA ILE A 44 9.15 2.64 2.71
C ILE A 44 9.20 2.36 4.21
N THR A 45 8.84 1.14 4.64
CA THR A 45 8.96 0.73 6.05
C THR A 45 10.39 0.92 6.56
N GLN A 46 11.42 0.53 5.81
CA GLN A 46 12.81 0.69 6.24
C GLN A 46 13.27 2.16 6.27
N VAL A 47 12.79 3.00 5.34
CA VAL A 47 13.06 4.45 5.36
C VAL A 47 12.47 5.08 6.64
N LEU A 48 11.21 4.79 6.94
CA LEU A 48 10.53 5.32 8.13
C LEU A 48 11.24 4.85 9.41
N ARG A 49 11.50 3.54 9.54
CA ARG A 49 12.20 2.97 10.69
C ARG A 49 13.57 3.61 10.90
N THR A 50 14.35 3.81 9.83
CA THR A 50 15.67 4.44 9.94
C THR A 50 15.58 5.86 10.51
N ILE A 51 14.61 6.67 10.07
CA ILE A 51 14.42 8.04 10.61
C ILE A 51 13.93 7.98 12.06
N VAL A 52 13.01 7.08 12.41
CA VAL A 52 12.51 6.89 13.78
C VAL A 52 13.65 6.50 14.74
N GLU A 53 14.46 5.51 14.36
CA GLU A 53 15.57 5.02 15.18
C GLU A 53 16.69 6.05 15.31
N LYS A 54 17.14 6.63 14.19
CA LYS A 54 18.33 7.48 14.17
C LYS A 54 18.06 8.95 14.49
N GLY A 55 16.85 9.42 14.17
CA GLY A 55 16.45 10.80 14.35
C GLY A 55 15.76 11.05 15.69
N TYR A 56 14.80 10.18 16.04
CA TYR A 56 13.96 10.34 17.24
C TYR A 56 14.43 9.50 18.42
N GLY A 57 15.17 8.42 18.15
CA GLY A 57 15.78 7.56 19.15
C GLY A 57 14.85 6.48 19.70
N TYR A 58 13.76 6.15 18.99
CA TYR A 58 12.86 5.06 19.38
C TYR A 58 13.34 3.73 18.78
N PRO A 59 13.42 2.64 19.57
CA PRO A 59 13.67 1.32 19.00
C PRO A 59 12.48 0.88 18.14
N THR A 60 12.77 0.19 17.03
CA THR A 60 11.72 -0.37 16.17
C THR A 60 11.96 -1.83 15.84
N ASP A 61 10.89 -2.57 15.61
CA ASP A 61 10.91 -3.93 15.09
C ASP A 61 9.85 -4.13 14.00
N THR A 62 9.93 -5.22 13.25
CA THR A 62 8.97 -5.58 12.20
C THR A 62 8.29 -6.91 12.48
N LEU A 63 6.97 -6.95 12.32
CA LEU A 63 6.17 -8.16 12.50
C LEU A 63 5.58 -8.61 11.15
N PRO A 64 5.73 -9.90 10.78
CA PRO A 64 5.21 -10.43 9.52
C PRO A 64 3.68 -10.53 9.54
N GLY A 65 3.06 -10.33 8.38
CA GLY A 65 1.63 -10.54 8.19
C GLY A 65 1.16 -10.28 6.76
N SER A 66 -0.02 -10.79 6.42
CA SER A 66 -0.76 -10.34 5.24
C SER A 66 -1.40 -8.97 5.51
N THR A 67 -1.76 -8.22 4.46
CA THR A 67 -2.46 -6.93 4.58
C THR A 67 -3.63 -6.99 5.55
N VAL A 68 -4.53 -7.97 5.36
CA VAL A 68 -5.73 -8.14 6.21
C VAL A 68 -5.35 -8.42 7.67
N SER A 69 -4.31 -9.22 7.93
CA SER A 69 -3.87 -9.52 9.29
C SER A 69 -3.18 -8.32 9.96
N LEU A 70 -2.42 -7.53 9.20
CA LEU A 70 -1.74 -6.35 9.69
C LEU A 70 -2.72 -5.22 10.00
N GLU A 71 -3.74 -4.98 9.16
CA GLU A 71 -4.82 -4.04 9.46
C GLU A 71 -5.56 -4.41 10.76
N ALA A 72 -5.84 -5.70 10.96
CA ALA A 72 -6.49 -6.19 12.17
C ALA A 72 -5.59 -6.05 13.42
N ALA A 73 -4.28 -6.28 13.28
CA ALA A 73 -3.30 -6.09 14.34
C ALA A 73 -3.13 -4.60 14.68
N LEU A 74 -3.11 -3.72 13.66
CA LEU A 74 -3.03 -2.27 13.81
C LEU A 74 -4.22 -1.73 14.60
N ALA A 75 -5.44 -2.17 14.28
CA ALA A 75 -6.66 -1.78 14.99
C ALA A 75 -6.72 -2.24 16.46
N LYS A 76 -5.87 -3.20 16.84
CA LYS A 76 -5.72 -3.70 18.22
C LYS A 76 -4.45 -3.16 18.90
N ASN A 77 -3.65 -2.39 18.19
CA ASN A 77 -2.32 -1.94 18.61
C ASN A 77 -1.33 -3.09 18.89
N ASP A 78 -1.50 -4.26 18.26
CA ASP A 78 -0.49 -5.34 18.28
C ASP A 78 0.69 -4.99 17.34
N VAL A 79 0.40 -4.21 16.28
CA VAL A 79 1.35 -3.47 15.43
C VAL A 79 0.99 -1.99 15.55
N GLN A 80 1.96 -1.09 15.53
CA GLN A 80 1.73 0.36 15.67
C GLN A 80 1.72 1.09 14.33
N VAL A 81 2.49 0.62 13.34
CA VAL A 81 2.69 1.32 12.08
C VAL A 81 2.66 0.35 10.89
N VAL A 82 1.95 0.71 9.82
CA VAL A 82 2.03 0.10 8.49
C VAL A 82 2.56 1.16 7.53
N GLY A 83 3.76 0.92 6.97
CA GLY A 83 4.50 1.95 6.23
C GLY A 83 3.87 2.37 4.89
N GLU A 84 3.07 1.49 4.29
CA GLU A 84 2.33 1.76 3.04
C GLU A 84 0.95 1.09 3.12
N GLU A 85 -0.02 1.81 3.67
CA GLU A 85 -1.41 1.39 3.77
C GLU A 85 -2.19 1.92 2.55
N TRP A 86 -2.87 1.02 1.84
CA TRP A 86 -3.74 1.39 0.73
C TRP A 86 -5.14 1.70 1.27
N ALA A 87 -5.25 2.85 1.92
CA ALA A 87 -6.38 3.23 2.77
C ALA A 87 -7.73 3.19 2.03
N GLY A 88 -8.78 2.82 2.77
CA GLY A 88 -10.17 2.82 2.29
C GLY A 88 -10.58 1.62 1.42
N ARG A 89 -9.74 0.59 1.31
CA ARG A 89 -9.99 -0.55 0.41
C ARG A 89 -10.57 -1.77 1.08
N SER A 90 -10.03 -2.13 2.23
CA SER A 90 -10.50 -3.32 2.93
C SER A 90 -11.68 -2.94 3.84
N PRO A 91 -12.68 -3.82 3.99
CA PRO A 91 -13.73 -3.62 4.98
C PRO A 91 -13.18 -3.50 6.42
N ALA A 92 -12.05 -4.17 6.70
CA ALA A 92 -11.41 -4.13 8.01
C ALA A 92 -10.84 -2.74 8.33
N TRP A 93 -10.11 -2.15 7.38
CA TRP A 93 -9.59 -0.78 7.48
C TRP A 93 -10.73 0.22 7.62
N VAL A 94 -11.69 0.20 6.69
CA VAL A 94 -12.82 1.15 6.67
C VAL A 94 -13.58 1.13 7.99
N LYS A 95 -13.83 -0.06 8.54
CA LYS A 95 -14.46 -0.22 9.84
C LYS A 95 -13.58 0.35 10.96
N ALA A 96 -12.31 -0.05 11.05
CA ALA A 96 -11.41 0.38 12.11
C ALA A 96 -11.19 1.91 12.11
N GLU A 97 -11.09 2.52 10.93
CA GLU A 97 -10.98 3.97 10.75
C GLU A 97 -12.26 4.69 11.20
N SER A 98 -13.44 4.17 10.81
CA SER A 98 -14.73 4.72 11.26
C SER A 98 -14.95 4.65 12.78
N GLU A 99 -14.33 3.66 13.44
CA GLU A 99 -14.34 3.48 14.90
C GLU A 99 -13.22 4.29 15.59
N GLY A 100 -12.38 5.01 14.85
CA GLY A 100 -11.26 5.78 15.39
C GLY A 100 -10.14 4.92 15.99
N LYS A 101 -10.02 3.66 15.56
CA LYS A 101 -8.98 2.72 16.03
C LYS A 101 -7.69 2.80 15.23
N VAL A 102 -7.77 3.28 14.00
CA VAL A 102 -6.62 3.49 13.11
C VAL A 102 -6.75 4.84 12.42
N PHE A 103 -5.61 5.36 11.97
CA PHE A 103 -5.51 6.61 11.23
C PHE A 103 -4.59 6.41 10.02
N GLY A 104 -5.03 6.83 8.83
CA GLY A 104 -4.17 6.97 7.66
C GLY A 104 -3.52 8.35 7.66
N LEU A 105 -2.19 8.39 7.75
CA LEU A 105 -1.43 9.64 7.75
C LEU A 105 -0.86 9.95 6.37
N GLY A 106 -1.22 11.11 5.84
CA GLY A 106 -0.69 11.63 4.57
C GLY A 106 -1.18 10.89 3.31
N ASN A 107 -0.66 11.34 2.17
CA ASN A 107 -0.74 10.66 0.88
C ASN A 107 0.69 10.54 0.32
N ILE A 108 1.38 9.49 0.73
CA ILE A 108 2.84 9.41 0.67
C ILE A 108 3.39 9.15 -0.73
N VAL A 109 2.55 8.69 -1.67
CA VAL A 109 2.93 8.52 -3.08
C VAL A 109 1.77 8.97 -3.97
N LYS A 110 1.96 10.09 -4.67
CA LYS A 110 0.97 10.62 -5.61
C LYS A 110 1.12 10.01 -6.99
N GLY A 111 0.01 9.74 -7.67
CA GLY A 111 0.01 9.15 -9.02
C GLY A 111 0.12 7.62 -9.05
N ALA A 112 -0.07 6.96 -7.91
CA ALA A 112 -0.20 5.51 -7.86
C ALA A 112 -1.40 5.04 -8.72
N THR A 113 -1.27 3.86 -9.31
CA THR A 113 -2.30 3.27 -10.19
C THR A 113 -2.29 1.76 -10.02
N GLU A 114 -3.41 1.11 -10.31
CA GLU A 114 -3.49 -0.34 -10.47
C GLU A 114 -4.46 -0.71 -11.58
N GLY A 115 -4.43 -1.97 -11.99
CA GLY A 115 -5.47 -2.52 -12.86
C GLY A 115 -5.04 -3.86 -13.44
N TRP A 116 -5.70 -4.24 -14.52
CA TRP A 116 -5.35 -5.43 -15.29
C TRP A 116 -4.52 -5.03 -16.51
N TRP A 117 -3.47 -5.77 -16.76
CA TRP A 117 -2.44 -5.42 -17.72
C TRP A 117 -2.17 -6.60 -18.65
N VAL A 118 -1.74 -6.25 -19.87
CA VAL A 118 -1.13 -7.16 -20.82
C VAL A 118 0.18 -6.56 -21.34
N PRO A 119 1.15 -7.37 -21.76
CA PRO A 119 2.33 -6.86 -22.46
C PRO A 119 1.94 -6.15 -23.75
N GLU A 120 2.59 -5.03 -24.08
CA GLU A 120 2.28 -4.24 -25.28
C GLU A 120 2.32 -5.08 -26.56
N PHE A 121 3.24 -6.05 -26.64
CA PHE A 121 3.38 -6.92 -27.79
C PHE A 121 2.15 -7.78 -28.08
N VAL A 122 1.28 -8.00 -27.08
CA VAL A 122 0.02 -8.74 -27.29
C VAL A 122 -0.88 -7.97 -28.25
N ILE A 123 -0.95 -6.65 -28.11
CA ILE A 123 -1.83 -5.78 -28.90
C ILE A 123 -1.10 -5.25 -30.14
N LYS A 124 0.16 -4.83 -30.00
CA LYS A 124 0.91 -4.13 -31.05
C LYS A 124 1.94 -5.01 -31.78
N GLY A 125 2.19 -6.23 -31.31
CA GLY A 125 3.30 -7.05 -31.77
C GLY A 125 4.66 -6.58 -31.23
N ASP A 126 5.70 -7.36 -31.50
CA ASP A 126 7.10 -7.02 -31.25
C ASP A 126 7.93 -7.49 -32.47
N PRO A 127 8.13 -6.61 -33.48
CA PRO A 127 8.89 -6.95 -34.67
C PRO A 127 10.34 -7.38 -34.37
N ALA A 128 10.96 -6.86 -33.31
CA ALA A 128 12.33 -7.22 -32.93
C ALA A 128 12.42 -8.68 -32.44
N LYS A 129 11.31 -9.22 -31.89
CA LYS A 129 11.17 -10.64 -31.52
C LYS A 129 10.41 -11.47 -32.55
N GLY A 130 10.03 -10.90 -33.69
CA GLY A 130 9.22 -11.58 -34.71
C GLY A 130 7.78 -11.89 -34.27
N ILE A 131 7.27 -11.19 -33.25
CA ILE A 131 5.91 -11.37 -32.72
C ILE A 131 4.96 -10.46 -33.50
N LYS A 132 3.97 -11.05 -34.15
CA LYS A 132 2.86 -10.29 -34.77
C LYS A 132 1.85 -9.88 -33.69
N PRO A 133 1.05 -8.81 -33.89
CA PRO A 133 -0.11 -8.53 -33.05
C PRO A 133 -0.97 -9.79 -32.85
N LEU A 134 -1.24 -10.14 -31.60
CA LEU A 134 -2.00 -11.35 -31.24
C LEU A 134 -3.47 -11.02 -30.92
N ALA A 135 -3.71 -9.85 -30.34
CA ALA A 135 -5.04 -9.33 -30.01
C ALA A 135 -5.10 -7.81 -30.26
N PRO A 136 -5.07 -7.35 -31.52
CA PRO A 136 -5.01 -5.92 -31.85
C PRO A 136 -6.25 -5.13 -31.38
N ASP A 137 -7.39 -5.79 -31.20
CA ASP A 137 -8.64 -5.18 -30.75
C ASP A 137 -8.89 -5.32 -29.23
N LEU A 138 -7.95 -5.89 -28.47
CA LEU A 138 -8.05 -5.99 -27.02
C LEU A 138 -7.78 -4.62 -26.39
N LYS A 139 -8.82 -4.01 -25.83
CA LYS A 139 -8.73 -2.69 -25.17
C LYS A 139 -9.24 -2.72 -23.74
N SER A 140 -10.27 -3.53 -23.49
CA SER A 140 -11.00 -3.55 -22.22
C SER A 140 -11.14 -4.95 -21.65
N VAL A 141 -11.46 -5.04 -20.35
CA VAL A 141 -11.78 -6.32 -19.70
C VAL A 141 -12.99 -7.02 -20.33
N ALA A 142 -13.90 -6.27 -20.97
CA ALA A 142 -15.06 -6.81 -21.67
C ALA A 142 -14.68 -7.58 -22.95
N ASP A 143 -13.48 -7.35 -23.49
CA ASP A 143 -12.98 -8.03 -24.68
C ASP A 143 -12.40 -9.42 -24.39
N LEU A 144 -12.00 -9.67 -23.15
CA LEU A 144 -11.29 -10.87 -22.71
C LEU A 144 -11.95 -12.22 -23.06
N PRO A 145 -13.29 -12.37 -23.07
CA PRO A 145 -13.92 -13.62 -23.48
C PRO A 145 -13.52 -14.07 -24.90
N ARG A 146 -13.21 -13.12 -25.81
CA ARG A 146 -12.77 -13.39 -27.18
C ARG A 146 -11.33 -13.92 -27.26
N TYR A 147 -10.56 -13.78 -26.18
CA TYR A 147 -9.11 -14.05 -26.15
C TYR A 147 -8.71 -15.09 -25.09
N LYS A 148 -9.64 -15.91 -24.58
CA LYS A 148 -9.30 -16.92 -23.55
C LYS A 148 -8.17 -17.88 -24.00
N ASP A 149 -8.19 -18.30 -25.27
CA ASP A 149 -7.21 -19.25 -25.81
C ASP A 149 -5.81 -18.63 -25.97
N LEU A 150 -5.75 -17.29 -26.04
CA LEU A 150 -4.49 -16.54 -26.09
C LEU A 150 -3.77 -16.58 -24.74
N PHE A 151 -4.51 -16.53 -23.64
CA PHE A 151 -3.99 -16.55 -22.27
C PHE A 151 -4.07 -17.94 -21.65
N LYS A 152 -3.96 -19.00 -22.44
CA LYS A 152 -4.20 -20.39 -22.04
C LYS A 152 -3.58 -20.79 -20.68
N ASP A 153 -4.38 -21.40 -19.82
CA ASP A 153 -3.91 -21.98 -18.56
C ASP A 153 -3.17 -23.31 -18.81
N PRO A 154 -1.98 -23.52 -18.23
CA PRO A 154 -1.21 -24.76 -18.39
C PRO A 154 -1.83 -25.99 -17.70
N GLU A 155 -2.66 -25.80 -16.68
CA GLU A 155 -3.33 -26.88 -15.92
C GLU A 155 -4.77 -27.11 -16.37
N GLN A 156 -5.44 -26.07 -16.89
CA GLN A 156 -6.78 -26.13 -17.50
C GLN A 156 -6.77 -25.57 -18.94
N PRO A 157 -6.28 -26.35 -19.92
CA PRO A 157 -6.07 -25.91 -21.31
C PRO A 157 -7.28 -25.32 -22.05
N ASP A 158 -8.50 -25.56 -21.59
CA ASP A 158 -9.76 -25.05 -22.14
C ASP A 158 -10.13 -23.64 -21.67
N LYS A 159 -9.38 -23.11 -20.69
CA LYS A 159 -9.54 -21.80 -20.07
C LYS A 159 -8.32 -20.91 -20.28
N GLY A 160 -8.55 -19.60 -20.21
CA GLY A 160 -7.47 -18.62 -20.01
C GLY A 160 -6.99 -18.62 -18.56
N ARG A 161 -5.86 -17.99 -18.30
CA ARG A 161 -5.29 -17.75 -16.96
C ARG A 161 -5.22 -16.25 -16.72
N PHE A 162 -5.79 -15.84 -15.60
CA PHE A 162 -5.58 -14.53 -15.02
C PHE A 162 -4.63 -14.66 -13.81
N LEU A 163 -3.49 -13.98 -13.84
CA LEU A 163 -2.61 -13.90 -12.68
C LEU A 163 -3.13 -12.80 -11.74
N ASN A 164 -3.75 -13.24 -10.66
CA ASN A 164 -4.25 -12.38 -9.59
C ASN A 164 -3.11 -12.04 -8.60
N SER A 165 -3.40 -11.13 -7.66
CA SER A 165 -2.55 -10.85 -6.50
C SER A 165 -2.34 -12.08 -5.62
N PRO A 166 -1.29 -12.07 -4.78
CA PRO A 166 -1.07 -13.11 -3.79
C PRO A 166 -2.23 -13.27 -2.82
N THR A 167 -2.45 -14.49 -2.35
CA THR A 167 -3.48 -14.80 -1.36
C THR A 167 -3.27 -13.97 -0.08
N GLY A 168 -4.35 -13.40 0.46
CA GLY A 168 -4.33 -12.61 1.69
C GLY A 168 -4.12 -11.11 1.49
N TRP A 169 -3.91 -10.66 0.26
CA TRP A 169 -3.93 -9.25 -0.10
C TRP A 169 -5.34 -8.77 -0.43
N THR A 170 -5.65 -7.52 -0.10
CA THR A 170 -6.97 -6.91 -0.39
C THR A 170 -7.28 -6.90 -1.90
N SER A 171 -6.27 -6.70 -2.74
CA SER A 171 -6.42 -6.74 -4.20
C SER A 171 -6.80 -8.13 -4.73
N GLU A 172 -6.39 -9.22 -4.06
CA GLU A 172 -6.80 -10.56 -4.45
C GLU A 172 -8.32 -10.74 -4.35
N ILE A 173 -8.90 -10.31 -3.23
CA ILE A 173 -10.34 -10.35 -2.97
C ILE A 173 -11.08 -9.55 -4.05
N VAL A 174 -10.66 -8.30 -4.27
CA VAL A 174 -11.27 -7.40 -5.26
C VAL A 174 -11.23 -8.00 -6.66
N ASN A 175 -10.07 -8.50 -7.10
CA ASN A 175 -9.92 -9.09 -8.42
C ASN A 175 -10.70 -10.40 -8.58
N THR A 176 -10.83 -11.17 -7.51
CA THR A 176 -11.69 -12.36 -7.49
C THR A 176 -13.16 -11.99 -7.70
N GLN A 177 -13.64 -10.91 -7.08
CA GLN A 177 -14.98 -10.39 -7.33
C GLN A 177 -15.11 -9.77 -8.73
N LYS A 178 -14.05 -9.12 -9.25
CA LYS A 178 -14.03 -8.58 -10.62
C LYS A 178 -14.17 -9.67 -11.68
N LEU A 179 -13.48 -10.81 -11.54
CA LEU A 179 -13.64 -11.95 -12.46
C LEU A 179 -15.09 -12.44 -12.54
N LYS A 180 -15.79 -12.48 -11.40
CA LYS A 180 -17.24 -12.78 -11.35
C LYS A 180 -18.05 -11.69 -12.06
N ALA A 181 -17.83 -10.43 -11.68
CA ALA A 181 -18.57 -9.27 -12.20
C ALA A 181 -18.41 -9.06 -13.71
N TYR A 182 -17.26 -9.44 -14.26
CA TYR A 182 -16.96 -9.36 -15.70
C TYR A 182 -17.36 -10.63 -16.47
N GLY A 183 -17.97 -11.62 -15.80
CA GLY A 183 -18.43 -12.86 -16.46
C GLY A 183 -17.30 -13.77 -16.92
N LEU A 184 -16.14 -13.73 -16.27
CA LEU A 184 -14.93 -14.45 -16.68
C LEU A 184 -14.68 -15.75 -15.90
N ASN A 185 -15.42 -16.00 -14.81
CA ASN A 185 -15.20 -17.15 -13.92
C ASN A 185 -15.26 -18.52 -14.62
N ASP A 186 -16.07 -18.65 -15.67
CA ASP A 186 -16.21 -19.91 -16.40
C ASP A 186 -15.12 -20.09 -17.48
N THR A 187 -14.50 -18.99 -17.92
CA THR A 187 -13.56 -18.97 -19.05
C THR A 187 -12.11 -18.69 -18.65
N PHE A 188 -11.87 -18.18 -17.44
CA PHE A 188 -10.55 -17.90 -16.90
C PHE A 188 -10.32 -18.56 -15.55
N VAL A 189 -9.15 -19.16 -15.38
CA VAL A 189 -8.61 -19.58 -14.09
C VAL A 189 -8.11 -18.35 -13.35
N ASN A 190 -8.62 -18.17 -12.12
CA ASN A 190 -8.14 -17.18 -11.16
C ASN A 190 -6.91 -17.74 -10.43
N PHE A 191 -5.72 -17.52 -10.99
CA PHE A 191 -4.47 -18.03 -10.44
C PHE A 191 -3.88 -17.06 -9.43
N ARG A 192 -3.54 -17.54 -8.22
CA ARG A 192 -2.95 -16.75 -7.14
C ARG A 192 -1.57 -17.26 -6.83
N THR A 193 -0.59 -16.38 -6.73
CA THR A 193 0.74 -16.75 -6.27
C THR A 193 0.80 -16.76 -4.74
N GLY A 194 1.85 -17.38 -4.20
CA GLY A 194 2.10 -17.37 -2.75
C GLY A 194 2.72 -16.06 -2.24
N SER A 195 3.29 -15.24 -3.13
CA SER A 195 3.97 -13.99 -2.77
C SER A 195 4.04 -13.01 -3.95
N GLY A 196 4.29 -11.73 -3.65
CA GLY A 196 4.52 -10.70 -4.66
C GLY A 196 5.70 -11.04 -5.57
N ALA A 197 6.84 -11.47 -4.99
CA ALA A 197 8.01 -11.92 -5.74
C ALA A 197 7.72 -13.07 -6.72
N ALA A 198 6.83 -14.01 -6.34
CA ALA A 198 6.40 -15.09 -7.23
C ALA A 198 5.52 -14.58 -8.38
N LEU A 199 4.65 -13.59 -8.13
CA LEU A 199 3.86 -12.92 -9.18
C LEU A 199 4.77 -12.20 -10.17
N ASP A 200 5.71 -11.41 -9.66
CA ASP A 200 6.71 -10.69 -10.43
C ASP A 200 7.54 -11.62 -11.31
N ALA A 201 7.99 -12.74 -10.76
CA ALA A 201 8.77 -13.74 -11.48
C ALA A 201 7.95 -14.36 -12.63
N GLU A 202 6.69 -14.74 -12.39
CA GLU A 202 5.83 -15.36 -13.41
C GLU A 202 5.52 -14.40 -14.56
N ILE A 203 5.16 -13.15 -14.26
CA ILE A 203 4.90 -12.11 -15.26
C ILE A 203 6.18 -11.84 -16.07
N SER A 204 7.29 -11.56 -15.39
CA SER A 204 8.56 -11.26 -16.03
C SER A 204 9.03 -12.40 -16.93
N SER A 205 8.93 -13.64 -16.45
CA SER A 205 9.35 -14.83 -17.18
C SER A 205 8.50 -15.05 -18.44
N SER A 206 7.20 -14.79 -18.36
CA SER A 206 6.29 -14.86 -19.52
C SER A 206 6.62 -13.80 -20.57
N ILE A 207 6.84 -12.56 -20.16
CA ILE A 207 7.21 -11.46 -21.06
C ILE A 207 8.55 -11.70 -21.76
N HIS A 208 9.57 -12.15 -21.02
CA HIS A 208 10.87 -12.46 -21.61
C HIS A 208 10.77 -13.54 -22.70
N ARG A 209 9.94 -14.56 -22.49
CA ARG A 209 9.66 -15.61 -23.47
C ARG A 209 8.73 -15.19 -24.62
N GLY A 210 8.23 -13.95 -24.63
CA GLY A 210 7.25 -13.50 -25.63
C GLY A 210 5.90 -14.20 -25.50
N LYS A 211 5.56 -14.74 -24.32
CA LYS A 211 4.28 -15.41 -24.07
C LYS A 211 3.24 -14.40 -23.60
N PRO A 212 2.03 -14.38 -24.20
CA PRO A 212 0.92 -13.59 -23.70
C PRO A 212 0.61 -13.93 -22.24
N VAL A 213 0.38 -12.90 -21.44
CA VAL A 213 0.00 -13.04 -20.03
C VAL A 213 -0.98 -11.93 -19.68
N LEU A 214 -2.04 -12.28 -18.96
CA LEU A 214 -3.02 -11.35 -18.41
C LEU A 214 -2.89 -11.36 -16.89
N PHE A 215 -2.72 -10.19 -16.28
CA PHE A 215 -2.39 -10.11 -14.87
C PHE A 215 -2.89 -8.82 -14.22
N TYR A 216 -3.14 -8.87 -12.90
CA TYR A 216 -3.28 -7.68 -12.08
C TYR A 216 -1.89 -7.13 -11.70
N TYR A 217 -1.76 -5.81 -11.66
CA TYR A 217 -0.58 -5.17 -11.10
C TYR A 217 -0.81 -3.69 -10.73
N TRP A 218 0.15 -3.09 -10.01
CA TRP A 218 0.07 -1.74 -9.46
C TRP A 218 1.38 -0.96 -9.56
N SER A 219 1.31 0.36 -9.32
CA SER A 219 2.41 1.32 -9.20
C SER A 219 2.31 2.00 -7.82
N PRO A 220 3.42 2.27 -7.12
CA PRO A 220 4.82 2.15 -7.56
C PRO A 220 5.38 0.73 -7.49
N THR A 221 6.05 0.28 -8.57
CA THR A 221 6.70 -1.03 -8.65
C THR A 221 7.78 -1.05 -9.75
N PRO A 222 8.84 -1.88 -9.60
CA PRO A 222 9.86 -2.04 -10.65
C PRO A 222 9.29 -2.55 -11.98
N LEU A 223 8.34 -3.48 -11.91
CA LEU A 223 7.89 -4.24 -13.07
C LEU A 223 7.14 -3.35 -14.09
N LEU A 224 6.34 -2.37 -13.64
CA LEU A 224 5.69 -1.43 -14.55
C LEU A 224 6.68 -0.50 -15.27
N GLY A 225 7.83 -0.20 -14.64
CA GLY A 225 8.90 0.57 -15.27
C GLY A 225 9.76 -0.24 -16.25
N ARG A 226 9.88 -1.56 -16.03
CA ARG A 226 10.75 -2.46 -16.82
C ARG A 226 10.14 -2.93 -18.13
N PHE A 227 8.82 -3.09 -18.17
CA PHE A 227 8.14 -3.64 -19.34
C PHE A 227 7.19 -2.63 -19.97
N LYS A 228 7.09 -2.68 -21.30
CA LYS A 228 6.02 -1.98 -22.02
C LYS A 228 4.72 -2.74 -21.83
N LEU A 229 3.80 -2.17 -21.07
CA LEU A 229 2.53 -2.78 -20.69
C LEU A 229 1.38 -1.88 -21.12
N ILE A 230 0.23 -2.49 -21.42
CA ILE A 230 -1.02 -1.78 -21.69
C ILE A 230 -2.00 -2.16 -20.59
N LYS A 231 -2.51 -1.14 -19.90
CA LYS A 231 -3.62 -1.28 -18.95
C LYS A 231 -4.90 -1.48 -19.75
N LEU A 232 -5.69 -2.49 -19.39
CA LEU A 232 -7.01 -2.69 -19.97
C LEU A 232 -8.01 -1.74 -19.33
N ASP A 233 -8.91 -1.20 -20.15
CA ASP A 233 -10.02 -0.39 -19.68
C ASP A 233 -11.00 -1.23 -18.85
N GLU A 234 -11.40 -0.66 -17.72
CA GLU A 234 -12.45 -1.18 -16.84
C GLU A 234 -13.62 -0.19 -16.82
N PRO A 235 -14.84 -0.63 -16.43
CA PRO A 235 -15.95 0.30 -16.27
C PRO A 235 -15.59 1.47 -15.35
N PRO A 236 -16.13 2.69 -15.57
CA PRO A 236 -15.87 3.84 -14.71
C PRO A 236 -16.13 3.54 -13.23
N PHE A 237 -15.43 4.25 -12.34
CA PHE A 237 -15.55 4.02 -10.90
C PHE A 237 -16.98 4.28 -10.40
N ASP A 238 -17.56 3.30 -9.72
CA ASP A 238 -18.86 3.40 -9.02
C ASP A 238 -18.70 2.91 -7.58
N ALA A 239 -19.01 3.76 -6.60
CA ALA A 239 -18.78 3.47 -5.18
C ALA A 239 -19.64 2.31 -4.66
N GLU A 240 -20.89 2.18 -5.13
CA GLU A 240 -21.76 1.08 -4.74
C GLU A 240 -21.30 -0.25 -5.36
N ALA A 241 -20.84 -0.23 -6.62
CA ALA A 241 -20.21 -1.41 -7.22
C ALA A 241 -18.92 -1.79 -6.48
N TRP A 242 -18.10 -0.82 -6.08
CA TRP A 242 -16.86 -1.07 -5.34
C TRP A 242 -17.11 -1.81 -4.03
N LYS A 243 -18.15 -1.43 -3.28
CA LYS A 243 -18.55 -2.16 -2.05
C LYS A 243 -18.81 -3.65 -2.31
N THR A 244 -19.41 -3.99 -3.45
CA THR A 244 -19.65 -5.40 -3.84
C THR A 244 -18.38 -6.14 -4.22
N LEU A 245 -17.34 -5.44 -4.68
CA LEU A 245 -16.03 -6.01 -4.99
C LEU A 245 -15.16 -6.18 -3.74
N ALA A 246 -15.28 -5.28 -2.76
CA ALA A 246 -14.55 -5.35 -1.50
C ALA A 246 -15.10 -6.44 -0.55
N ASP A 247 -16.36 -6.87 -0.74
CA ASP A 247 -16.97 -7.98 -0.01
C ASP A 247 -16.70 -9.32 -0.71
N ALA A 248 -15.80 -10.11 -0.13
CA ALA A 248 -15.42 -11.44 -0.63
C ALA A 248 -16.60 -12.43 -0.73
N SER A 249 -17.66 -12.21 0.05
CA SER A 249 -18.83 -13.07 0.12
C SER A 249 -19.99 -12.62 -0.78
N ASN A 250 -19.85 -11.47 -1.46
CA ASN A 250 -20.95 -10.93 -2.25
C ASN A 250 -21.30 -11.87 -3.42
N PRO A 251 -22.58 -12.29 -3.53
CA PRO A 251 -22.99 -13.25 -4.55
C PRO A 251 -23.15 -12.64 -5.95
N ASN A 252 -23.38 -11.32 -6.03
CA ASN A 252 -23.71 -10.60 -7.27
C ASN A 252 -22.85 -9.32 -7.41
N PRO A 253 -21.52 -9.45 -7.56
CA PRO A 253 -20.66 -8.28 -7.66
C PRO A 253 -20.90 -7.50 -8.96
N ARG A 254 -20.79 -6.17 -8.88
CA ARG A 254 -20.93 -5.24 -10.02
C ARG A 254 -19.55 -4.78 -10.49
N GLY A 255 -19.36 -4.73 -11.80
CA GLY A 255 -18.09 -4.36 -12.41
C GLY A 255 -17.80 -2.85 -12.29
N THR A 256 -16.59 -2.51 -11.84
CA THR A 256 -16.07 -1.15 -11.75
C THR A 256 -14.54 -1.20 -11.68
N ARG A 257 -13.85 -0.20 -12.23
CA ARG A 257 -12.42 -0.01 -12.00
C ARG A 257 -12.13 0.15 -10.50
N SER A 258 -10.88 -0.10 -10.10
CA SER A 258 -10.46 0.04 -8.70
C SER A 258 -10.65 1.47 -8.18
N LEU A 259 -10.87 1.58 -6.87
CA LEU A 259 -10.77 2.83 -6.14
C LEU A 259 -9.44 3.51 -6.46
N GLU A 260 -9.45 4.84 -6.59
CA GLU A 260 -8.21 5.59 -6.80
C GLU A 260 -7.25 5.34 -5.62
N PRO A 261 -5.98 4.96 -5.87
CA PRO A 261 -5.06 4.67 -4.79
C PRO A 261 -4.80 5.89 -3.90
N HIS A 262 -4.96 5.69 -2.60
CA HIS A 262 -4.53 6.61 -1.57
C HIS A 262 -3.57 5.85 -0.65
N LEU A 263 -2.27 6.13 -0.77
CA LEU A 263 -1.23 5.45 0.00
C LEU A 263 -0.92 6.31 1.22
N SER A 264 -1.21 5.79 2.40
CA SER A 264 -0.97 6.48 3.68
C SER A 264 0.00 5.69 4.54
N ILE A 265 0.54 6.31 5.58
CA ILE A 265 1.16 5.57 6.69
C ILE A 265 0.04 5.25 7.69
N GLY A 266 -0.31 3.97 7.80
CA GLY A 266 -1.35 3.53 8.73
C GLY A 266 -0.81 3.46 10.15
N VAL A 267 -1.49 4.06 11.12
CA VAL A 267 -1.09 4.00 12.54
C VAL A 267 -2.26 3.59 13.44
N SER A 268 -1.95 2.93 14.56
CA SER A 268 -2.93 2.63 15.61
C SER A 268 -3.34 3.90 16.38
N ALA A 269 -4.50 3.87 17.03
CA ALA A 269 -4.98 4.99 17.84
C ALA A 269 -4.08 5.30 19.04
N GLU A 270 -3.51 4.27 19.66
CA GLU A 270 -2.55 4.39 20.74
C GLU A 270 -1.25 5.04 20.26
N PHE A 271 -0.71 4.62 19.11
CA PHE A 271 0.47 5.24 18.52
C PHE A 271 0.21 6.72 18.22
N HIS A 272 -0.93 7.04 17.61
CA HIS A 272 -1.30 8.41 17.27
C HIS A 272 -1.33 9.32 18.50
N LYS A 273 -1.78 8.81 19.66
CA LYS A 273 -1.83 9.57 20.92
C LYS A 273 -0.45 9.67 21.59
N GLN A 274 0.34 8.61 21.52
CA GLN A 274 1.60 8.49 22.27
C GLN A 274 2.79 9.18 21.58
N TYR A 275 2.83 9.21 20.25
CA TYR A 275 3.99 9.69 19.48
C TYR A 275 3.61 10.86 18.55
N PRO A 276 3.10 12.00 19.08
CA PRO A 276 2.64 13.12 18.25
C PRO A 276 3.73 13.69 17.34
N GLU A 277 5.01 13.62 17.73
CA GLU A 277 6.14 14.05 16.90
C GLU A 277 6.42 13.11 15.72
N LEU A 278 6.12 11.82 15.86
CA LEU A 278 6.21 10.85 14.77
C LEU A 278 5.00 10.97 13.85
N VAL A 279 3.81 11.23 14.39
CA VAL A 279 2.62 11.56 13.60
C VAL A 279 2.89 12.77 12.70
N ALA A 280 3.39 13.87 13.28
CA ALA A 280 3.73 15.08 12.52
C ALA A 280 4.82 14.86 11.45
N PHE A 281 5.72 13.90 11.67
CA PHE A 281 6.68 13.47 10.67
C PHE A 281 5.99 12.66 9.56
N PHE A 282 5.23 11.62 9.89
CA PHE A 282 4.55 10.74 8.94
C PHE A 282 3.56 11.50 8.04
N GLU A 283 2.84 12.48 8.58
CA GLU A 283 1.94 13.35 7.80
C GLU A 283 2.65 14.16 6.70
N LYS A 284 3.96 14.39 6.83
CA LYS A 284 4.76 15.17 5.86
C LYS A 284 5.47 14.30 4.83
N VAL A 285 5.44 12.97 4.98
CA VAL A 285 6.11 12.07 4.05
C VAL A 285 5.47 12.23 2.66
N ASP A 286 6.32 12.49 1.67
CA ASP A 286 5.94 12.64 0.27
C ASP A 286 7.09 12.10 -0.58
N LEU A 287 6.90 10.91 -1.15
CA LEU A 287 7.86 10.23 -1.99
C LEU A 287 7.49 10.47 -3.47
N PRO A 288 8.32 11.21 -4.23
CA PRO A 288 8.08 11.40 -5.65
C PRO A 288 8.07 10.06 -6.38
N ILE A 289 6.97 9.77 -7.10
CA ILE A 289 6.71 8.44 -7.66
C ILE A 289 7.79 8.00 -8.67
N ASP A 290 8.32 8.93 -9.48
CA ASP A 290 9.37 8.61 -10.45
C ASP A 290 10.67 8.19 -9.77
N LEU A 291 11.05 8.91 -8.71
CA LEU A 291 12.23 8.58 -7.91
C LEU A 291 12.05 7.25 -7.18
N LEU A 292 10.87 7.03 -6.60
CA LEU A 292 10.54 5.78 -5.93
C LEU A 292 10.61 4.61 -6.91
N ASN A 293 10.00 4.73 -8.10
CA ASN A 293 10.05 3.72 -9.15
C ASN A 293 11.49 3.43 -9.61
N GLN A 294 12.33 4.46 -9.78
CA GLN A 294 13.74 4.27 -10.11
C GLN A 294 14.49 3.51 -9.02
N THR A 295 14.28 3.89 -7.76
CA THR A 295 14.91 3.26 -6.60
C THR A 295 14.51 1.78 -6.49
N LEU A 296 13.22 1.49 -6.64
CA LEU A 296 12.69 0.12 -6.67
C LEU A 296 13.24 -0.67 -7.85
N GLY A 297 13.35 -0.05 -9.03
CA GLY A 297 13.98 -0.60 -10.22
C GLY A 297 15.39 -1.13 -9.92
N GLN A 298 16.24 -0.28 -9.33
CA GLN A 298 17.61 -0.64 -8.97
C GLN A 298 17.66 -1.70 -7.86
N MET A 299 16.82 -1.56 -6.82
CA MET A 299 16.75 -2.51 -5.71
C MET A 299 16.47 -3.92 -6.24
N SER A 300 15.47 -4.06 -7.10
CA SER A 300 15.06 -5.37 -7.61
C SER A 300 16.04 -5.91 -8.68
N GLU A 301 16.67 -5.07 -9.51
CA GLU A 301 17.66 -5.51 -10.50
C GLU A 301 18.92 -6.08 -9.84
N LYS A 302 19.41 -5.38 -8.82
CA LYS A 302 20.62 -5.74 -8.07
C LYS A 302 20.33 -6.68 -6.90
N ARG A 303 19.07 -7.03 -6.66
CA ARG A 303 18.60 -7.86 -5.53
C ARG A 303 19.11 -7.34 -4.18
N LEU A 304 19.01 -6.03 -4.00
CA LEU A 304 19.50 -5.35 -2.80
C LEU A 304 18.50 -5.52 -1.66
N ASP A 305 19.05 -5.59 -0.46
CA ASP A 305 18.28 -5.58 0.78
C ASP A 305 17.57 -4.22 0.97
N PRO A 306 16.25 -4.19 1.30
CA PRO A 306 15.50 -2.95 1.46
C PRO A 306 16.07 -2.00 2.52
N LYS A 307 16.68 -2.51 3.59
CA LYS A 307 17.30 -1.67 4.64
C LYS A 307 18.56 -0.98 4.12
N ALA A 308 19.38 -1.69 3.35
CA ALA A 308 20.54 -1.10 2.69
C ALA A 308 20.11 -0.01 1.68
N VAL A 309 19.05 -0.26 0.90
CA VAL A 309 18.53 0.71 -0.06
C VAL A 309 17.91 1.92 0.64
N ALA A 310 17.20 1.74 1.75
CA ALA A 310 16.68 2.84 2.55
C ALA A 310 17.80 3.76 3.06
N GLN A 311 18.91 3.20 3.55
CA GLN A 311 20.07 3.99 3.98
C GLN A 311 20.71 4.74 2.81
N ALA A 312 20.87 4.09 1.66
CA ALA A 312 21.37 4.73 0.44
C ALA A 312 20.45 5.88 -0.01
N PHE A 313 19.14 5.65 -0.06
CA PHE A 313 18.14 6.65 -0.39
C PHE A 313 18.24 7.88 0.53
N LEU A 314 18.35 7.67 1.84
CA LEU A 314 18.50 8.78 2.80
C LEU A 314 19.83 9.55 2.63
N LYS A 315 20.90 8.90 2.18
CA LYS A 315 22.18 9.57 1.86
C LYS A 315 22.11 10.36 0.56
N GLU A 316 21.51 9.77 -0.45
CA GLU A 316 21.51 10.27 -1.82
C GLU A 316 20.45 11.34 -2.06
N HIS A 317 19.34 11.32 -1.28
CA HIS A 317 18.18 12.19 -1.47
C HIS A 317 17.80 13.03 -0.23
N PRO A 318 18.75 13.77 0.40
CA PRO A 318 18.44 14.64 1.54
C PRO A 318 17.42 15.74 1.21
N GLU A 319 17.34 16.18 -0.05
CA GLU A 319 16.35 17.14 -0.53
C GLU A 319 14.91 16.65 -0.40
N VAL A 320 14.70 15.33 -0.41
CA VAL A 320 13.39 14.71 -0.27
C VAL A 320 12.98 14.62 1.20
N TRP A 321 13.78 13.93 2.01
CA TRP A 321 13.33 13.54 3.34
C TRP A 321 13.54 14.59 4.43
N LYS A 322 14.48 15.53 4.26
CA LYS A 322 14.73 16.56 5.29
C LYS A 322 13.55 17.51 5.48
N ALA A 323 12.69 17.66 4.48
CA ALA A 323 11.46 18.45 4.60
C ALA A 323 10.42 17.80 5.53
N TRP A 324 10.52 16.49 5.77
CA TRP A 324 9.55 15.75 6.59
C TRP A 324 9.77 15.93 8.09
N VAL A 325 11.00 16.26 8.51
CA VAL A 325 11.41 16.28 9.92
C VAL A 325 11.98 17.63 10.36
N PRO A 326 12.01 17.94 11.66
CA PRO A 326 12.74 19.10 12.18
C PRO A 326 14.24 19.07 11.87
N ALA A 327 14.89 20.23 11.84
CA ALA A 327 16.29 20.36 11.46
C ALA A 327 17.27 19.61 12.37
N ASP A 328 16.98 19.52 13.67
CA ASP A 328 17.82 18.77 14.62
C ASP A 328 17.71 17.24 14.37
N VAL A 329 16.51 16.74 14.06
CA VAL A 329 16.26 15.34 13.66
C VAL A 329 16.99 15.05 12.36
N ALA A 330 16.87 15.92 11.35
CA ALA A 330 17.59 15.80 10.09
C ALA A 330 19.11 15.72 10.28
N THR A 331 19.65 16.49 11.22
CA THR A 331 21.09 16.49 11.55
C THR A 331 21.52 15.17 12.19
N LYS A 332 20.71 14.64 13.13
CA LYS A 332 20.97 13.34 13.79
C LYS A 332 20.95 12.18 12.79
N VAL A 333 19.92 12.12 11.94
CA VAL A 333 19.83 11.11 10.88
C VAL A 333 21.05 11.21 9.96
N SER A 334 21.34 12.40 9.42
CA SER A 334 22.47 12.60 8.49
C SER A 334 23.81 12.17 9.08
N SER A 335 24.06 12.46 10.37
CA SER A 335 25.31 12.08 11.05
C SER A 335 25.44 10.57 11.32
N SER A 336 24.34 9.82 11.23
CA SER A 336 24.29 8.40 11.55
C SER A 336 24.34 7.47 10.33
N LEU A 337 24.24 8.04 9.12
CA LEU A 337 24.10 7.31 7.87
C LEU A 337 25.44 6.77 7.36
#